data_AF-A0A401GFC0-F1
#
_entry.id   AF-A0A401GFC0-F1
#
_cell.length_a   1.000
_cell.length_b   1.000
_cell.length_c   1.000
_cell.angle_alpha   90.00
_cell.angle_beta   90.00
_cell.angle_gamma   90.00
#
_symmetry.space_group_name_H-M   'P 1'
#
loop_
_entity.id
_entity.type
_entity.pdbx_description
1 polymer ?
#
loop_
_entity_poly.entity_id
_entity_poly.type
_entity_poly.pdbx_seq_one_letter_code
_entity_poly.pdbx_strand_id
1 'polypeptide(L)'
;MVHVKRVELHMYVASVRGGKEESFEELRVEDYIHAYEKTGKPPAPCPQVPTDDAERATLGLPPLFKPRTVVPPEFPETHVFRPTADPYDKHNVFHSIVFQPDFCNWSFEELRCSAYADDKKYMPVPVVHKVSPAVIIDGEKNSDFLDCISSMPAYQKHSFEELRLAYIRYGRQLTSAEIFSRAQKRIRPA
;
A
#
# COMPACT_ATOMS: atom_id res chain seq x y z
N MET A 1 -5.63 -24.80 16.95
CA MET A 1 -5.26 -23.37 17.04
C MET A 1 -6.39 -22.55 16.45
N VAL A 2 -7.03 -21.70 17.26
CA VAL A 2 -8.15 -20.86 16.82
C VAL A 2 -7.58 -19.72 15.96
N HIS A 3 -7.93 -19.68 14.67
CA HIS A 3 -7.54 -18.58 13.79
C HIS A 3 -8.36 -17.34 14.18
N VAL A 4 -7.70 -16.37 14.83
CA VAL A 4 -8.28 -15.05 15.07
C VAL A 4 -8.34 -14.34 13.71
N LYS A 5 -9.54 -14.25 13.13
CA LYS A 5 -9.76 -13.46 11.90
C LYS A 5 -9.49 -11.99 12.22
N ARG A 6 -8.40 -11.46 11.68
CA ARG A 6 -8.06 -10.04 11.76
C ARG A 6 -9.02 -9.27 10.85
N VAL A 7 -9.72 -8.29 11.40
CA VAL A 7 -10.59 -7.39 10.63
C VAL A 7 -9.73 -6.21 10.20
N GLU A 8 -9.48 -6.06 8.90
CA GLU A 8 -8.81 -4.89 8.35
C GLU A 8 -9.85 -3.86 7.91
N LEU A 9 -9.60 -2.61 8.32
CA LEU A 9 -10.47 -1.47 8.14
C LEU A 9 -9.95 -0.62 6.99
N HIS A 10 -10.59 -0.72 5.83
CA HIS A 10 -10.31 0.18 4.71
C HIS A 10 -11.40 1.27 4.66
N MET A 11 -10.98 2.54 4.71
CA MET A 11 -11.86 3.69 4.50
C MET A 11 -11.82 4.07 3.01
N TYR A 12 -12.97 4.00 2.35
CA TYR A 12 -13.14 4.49 0.97
C TYR A 12 -14.50 5.19 0.86
N VAL A 13 -14.52 6.37 0.23
CA VAL A 13 -15.75 7.06 -0.17
C VAL A 13 -16.04 6.66 -1.61
N ALA A 14 -17.25 6.16 -1.87
CA ALA A 14 -17.66 5.80 -3.22
C ALA A 14 -17.57 7.04 -4.14
N SER A 15 -16.65 7.01 -5.11
CA SER A 15 -16.58 8.06 -6.12
C SER A 15 -17.85 8.05 -6.97
N VAL A 16 -18.55 9.18 -7.04
CA VAL A 16 -19.73 9.34 -7.90
C VAL A 16 -19.22 9.50 -9.33
N ARG A 17 -19.61 8.59 -10.25
CA ARG A 17 -19.19 8.68 -11.65
C ARG A 17 -19.54 10.05 -12.25
N GLY A 18 -18.51 10.78 -12.69
CA GLY A 18 -18.64 12.09 -13.33
C GLY A 18 -18.54 13.30 -12.39
N GLY A 19 -18.31 13.09 -11.10
CA GLY A 19 -17.93 14.16 -10.17
C GLY A 19 -16.46 14.55 -10.30
N LYS A 20 -16.10 15.75 -9.87
CA LYS A 20 -14.71 16.14 -9.61
C LYS A 20 -14.16 15.17 -8.57
N GLU A 21 -13.02 14.55 -8.85
CA GLU A 21 -12.37 13.66 -7.89
C GLU A 21 -11.73 14.52 -6.80
N GLU A 22 -12.43 14.66 -5.69
CA GLU A 22 -11.94 15.34 -4.49
C GLU A 22 -11.56 14.28 -3.46
N SER A 23 -10.39 14.47 -2.86
CA SER A 23 -9.92 13.64 -1.75
C SER A 23 -10.78 13.87 -0.50
N PHE A 24 -10.74 12.92 0.43
CA PHE A 24 -11.44 13.03 1.73
C PHE A 24 -11.00 14.28 2.48
N GLU A 25 -9.71 14.59 2.43
CA GLU A 25 -9.10 15.72 3.08
C GLU A 25 -9.55 17.05 2.46
N GLU A 26 -9.73 17.12 1.14
CA GLU A 26 -10.23 18.32 0.45
C GLU A 26 -11.68 18.63 0.82
N LEU A 27 -12.58 17.64 0.71
CA LEU A 27 -13.99 17.79 1.12
C LEU A 27 -14.09 18.21 2.59
N ARG A 28 -13.27 17.61 3.45
CA ARG A 28 -13.22 17.96 4.87
C ARG A 28 -12.74 19.40 5.08
N VAL A 29 -11.75 19.88 4.33
CA VAL A 29 -11.26 21.27 4.44
C VAL A 29 -12.35 22.25 4.02
N GLU A 30 -13.07 21.97 2.94
CA GLU A 30 -14.20 22.80 2.48
C GLU A 30 -15.31 22.90 3.53
N ASP A 31 -15.70 21.76 4.14
CA ASP A 31 -16.67 21.72 5.23
C ASP A 31 -16.24 22.59 6.42
N TYR A 32 -14.94 22.57 6.76
CA TYR A 32 -14.40 23.39 7.84
C TYR A 32 -14.44 24.88 7.50
N ILE A 33 -14.01 25.26 6.30
CA ILE A 33 -14.05 26.66 5.84
C ILE A 33 -15.48 27.18 5.92
N HIS A 34 -16.43 26.43 5.35
CA HIS A 34 -17.83 26.82 5.34
C HIS A 34 -18.43 26.93 6.76
N ALA A 35 -18.04 26.04 7.69
CA ALA A 35 -18.47 26.13 9.09
C ALA A 35 -17.89 27.37 9.80
N TYR A 36 -16.62 27.70 9.56
CA TYR A 36 -15.98 28.89 10.12
C TYR A 36 -16.61 30.19 9.61
N GLU A 37 -16.88 30.28 8.32
CA GLU A 37 -17.55 31.45 7.73
C GLU A 37 -18.94 31.66 8.32
N LYS A 38 -19.69 30.57 8.53
CA LYS A 38 -21.07 30.65 8.99
C LYS A 38 -21.23 30.84 10.50
N THR A 39 -20.35 30.22 11.30
CA THR A 39 -20.53 30.13 12.76
C THR A 39 -19.37 30.68 13.59
N GLY A 40 -18.23 30.98 12.96
CA GLY A 40 -16.98 31.34 13.63
C GLY A 40 -16.36 30.20 14.44
N LYS A 41 -16.82 28.96 14.26
CA LYS A 41 -16.40 27.77 15.02
C LYS A 41 -16.21 26.58 14.06
N PRO A 42 -15.36 25.61 14.43
CA PRO A 42 -15.23 24.37 13.66
C PRO A 42 -16.55 23.58 13.67
N PRO A 43 -16.76 22.69 12.68
CA PRO A 43 -17.91 21.79 12.68
C PRO A 43 -17.96 20.97 13.98
N ALA A 44 -19.14 20.88 14.59
CA ALA A 44 -19.31 20.03 15.77
C ALA A 44 -19.06 18.56 15.39
N PRO A 45 -18.40 17.77 16.26
CA PRO A 45 -18.22 16.35 16.01
C PRO A 45 -19.58 15.65 15.88
N CYS A 46 -19.67 14.69 14.97
CA CYS A 46 -20.91 13.94 14.75
C CYS A 46 -21.32 13.21 16.05
N PRO A 47 -22.58 13.36 16.51
CA PRO A 47 -23.06 12.68 17.70
C PRO A 47 -22.94 11.16 17.58
N GLN A 48 -22.43 10.49 18.62
CA GLN A 48 -22.25 9.03 18.64
C GLN A 48 -23.53 8.26 18.97
N VAL A 49 -24.59 8.95 19.40
CA VAL A 49 -25.89 8.38 19.77
C VAL A 49 -26.98 9.17 19.01
N PRO A 50 -27.99 8.53 18.44
CA PRO A 50 -28.22 7.07 18.41
C PRO A 50 -27.25 6.32 17.49
N THR A 51 -27.04 5.03 17.79
CA THR A 51 -26.17 4.13 17.02
C THR A 51 -26.90 3.42 15.87
N ASP A 52 -28.23 3.38 15.92
CA ASP A 52 -29.06 2.79 14.87
C ASP A 52 -29.19 3.72 13.65
N ASP A 53 -29.07 3.17 12.45
CA ASP A 53 -29.07 3.99 11.22
C ASP A 53 -30.45 4.61 10.95
N ALA A 54 -31.54 3.94 11.31
CA ALA A 54 -32.89 4.44 11.06
C ALA A 54 -33.25 5.59 12.01
N GLU A 55 -32.87 5.47 13.29
CA GLU A 55 -33.03 6.56 14.26
C GLU A 55 -32.21 7.79 13.86
N ARG A 56 -30.97 7.59 13.38
CA ARG A 56 -30.12 8.68 12.89
C ARG A 56 -30.68 9.36 11.65
N ALA A 57 -31.18 8.59 10.69
CA ALA A 57 -31.83 9.12 9.50
C ALA A 57 -33.05 9.99 9.86
N THR A 58 -33.82 9.58 10.87
CA THR A 58 -34.98 10.35 11.37
C THR A 58 -34.55 11.71 11.97
N LEU A 59 -33.38 11.77 12.59
CA LEU A 59 -32.79 13.01 13.14
C LEU A 59 -31.98 13.82 12.11
N GLY A 60 -31.89 13.37 10.86
CA GLY A 60 -31.04 13.99 9.83
C GLY A 60 -29.54 13.88 10.13
N LEU A 61 -29.13 12.92 10.96
CA LEU A 61 -27.73 12.66 11.27
C LEU A 61 -27.12 11.70 10.23
N PRO A 62 -25.85 11.90 9.82
CA PRO A 62 -25.19 10.98 8.90
C PRO A 62 -24.98 9.62 9.57
N PRO A 63 -24.96 8.49 8.83
CA PRO A 63 -24.71 7.17 9.41
C PRO A 63 -23.37 7.14 10.15
N LEU A 64 -23.29 6.40 11.26
CA LEU A 64 -22.01 6.20 11.94
C LEU A 64 -21.08 5.39 11.06
N PHE A 65 -19.78 5.63 11.21
CA PHE A 65 -18.79 4.79 10.59
C PHE A 65 -18.92 3.36 11.12
N LYS A 66 -19.37 2.46 10.25
CA LYS A 66 -19.41 1.03 10.54
C LYS A 66 -18.20 0.38 9.89
N PRO A 67 -17.35 -0.33 10.66
CA PRO A 67 -16.36 -1.23 10.12
C PRO A 67 -16.98 -2.10 9.04
N ARG A 68 -16.59 -1.91 7.78
CA ARG A 68 -17.01 -2.82 6.73
C ARG A 68 -16.35 -4.15 7.01
N THR A 69 -17.15 -5.17 7.31
CA THR A 69 -16.66 -6.55 7.31
C THR A 69 -16.48 -6.95 5.85
N VAL A 70 -15.28 -6.72 5.31
CA VAL A 70 -14.92 -7.28 4.02
C VAL A 70 -14.74 -8.77 4.28
N VAL A 71 -15.62 -9.61 3.72
CA VAL A 71 -15.34 -11.04 3.64
C VAL A 71 -14.05 -11.13 2.83
N PRO A 72 -12.94 -11.61 3.41
CA PRO A 72 -11.68 -11.66 2.69
C PRO A 72 -11.93 -12.49 1.43
N PRO A 73 -11.53 -12.00 0.24
CA PRO A 73 -11.54 -12.86 -0.93
C PRO A 73 -10.78 -14.15 -0.59
N GLU A 74 -11.24 -15.28 -1.13
CA GLU A 74 -10.56 -16.55 -0.88
C GLU A 74 -9.10 -16.42 -1.32
N PHE A 75 -8.21 -16.73 -0.40
CA PHE A 75 -6.79 -16.54 -0.60
C PHE A 75 -6.29 -17.61 -1.59
N PRO A 76 -5.65 -17.22 -2.71
CA PRO A 76 -5.19 -18.21 -3.68
C PRO A 76 -4.17 -19.14 -3.03
N GLU A 77 -4.37 -20.46 -3.16
CA GLU A 77 -3.53 -21.45 -2.48
C GLU A 77 -2.05 -21.37 -2.91
N THR A 78 -1.82 -20.92 -4.15
CA THR A 78 -0.48 -20.82 -4.77
C THR A 78 -0.27 -19.44 -5.37
N HIS A 79 0.85 -18.80 -5.01
CA HIS A 79 1.29 -17.53 -5.59
C HIS A 79 2.16 -17.80 -6.81
N VAL A 80 1.60 -17.58 -8.00
CA VAL A 80 2.35 -17.73 -9.25
C VAL A 80 2.57 -16.36 -9.86
N PHE A 81 3.83 -15.93 -9.87
CA PHE A 81 4.20 -14.71 -10.57
C PHE A 81 4.08 -14.88 -12.10
N ARG A 82 3.50 -13.87 -12.73
CA ARG A 82 3.20 -13.69 -14.15
C ARG A 82 3.34 -12.20 -14.43
N PRO A 83 4.14 -11.79 -15.42
CA PRO A 83 4.17 -10.40 -15.86
C PRO A 83 2.77 -9.96 -16.31
N THR A 84 2.33 -8.77 -15.89
CA THR A 84 1.00 -8.25 -16.20
C THR A 84 1.14 -7.07 -17.16
N ALA A 85 0.53 -7.16 -18.35
CA ALA A 85 0.52 -6.05 -19.29
C ALA A 85 -0.36 -4.90 -18.77
N ASP A 86 0.06 -3.66 -19.01
CA ASP A 86 -0.77 -2.49 -18.70
C ASP A 86 -2.01 -2.49 -19.61
N PRO A 87 -3.23 -2.35 -19.05
CA PRO A 87 -4.45 -2.30 -19.86
C PRO A 87 -4.51 -1.11 -20.83
N TYR A 88 -3.77 -0.03 -20.55
CA TYR A 88 -3.72 1.19 -21.37
C TYR A 88 -2.52 1.23 -22.31
N ASP A 89 -1.41 0.58 -21.97
CA ASP A 89 -0.20 0.53 -22.80
C ASP A 89 0.37 -0.90 -22.92
N LYS A 90 0.12 -1.54 -24.06
CA LYS A 90 0.58 -2.92 -24.31
C LYS A 90 2.11 -3.08 -24.32
N HIS A 91 2.86 -1.99 -24.43
CA HIS A 91 4.32 -2.04 -24.38
C HIS A 91 4.84 -2.03 -22.94
N ASN A 92 4.02 -1.64 -21.96
CA ASN A 92 4.37 -1.67 -20.55
C ASN A 92 3.96 -3.01 -19.92
N VAL A 93 4.91 -3.63 -19.24
CA VAL A 93 4.71 -4.88 -18.52
C VAL A 93 5.12 -4.69 -17.06
N PHE A 94 4.17 -4.87 -16.15
CA PHE A 94 4.43 -4.82 -14.72
C PHE A 94 5.01 -6.14 -14.24
N HIS A 95 6.20 -6.04 -13.63
CA HIS A 95 6.88 -7.17 -13.00
C HIS A 95 6.58 -7.26 -11.50
N SER A 96 5.30 -7.20 -11.13
CA SER A 96 4.88 -7.30 -9.74
C SER A 96 3.60 -8.14 -9.61
N ILE A 97 3.59 -9.05 -8.61
CA ILE A 97 2.48 -9.98 -8.39
C ILE A 97 1.19 -9.24 -7.99
N VAL A 98 1.30 -8.13 -7.27
CA VAL A 98 0.13 -7.36 -6.82
C VAL A 98 -0.55 -6.58 -7.95
N PHE A 99 0.06 -6.49 -9.14
CA PHE A 99 -0.64 -5.98 -10.33
C PHE A 99 -1.47 -7.04 -11.03
N GLN A 100 -1.32 -8.32 -10.68
CA GLN A 100 -2.17 -9.37 -11.26
C GLN A 100 -3.60 -9.25 -10.73
N PRO A 101 -4.62 -9.49 -11.58
CA PRO A 101 -6.02 -9.46 -11.15
C PRO A 101 -6.33 -10.35 -9.95
N ASP A 102 -5.65 -11.49 -9.84
CA ASP A 102 -5.86 -12.46 -8.76
C ASP A 102 -5.31 -11.97 -7.40
N PHE A 103 -4.40 -11.00 -7.41
CA PHE A 103 -3.67 -10.52 -6.23
C PHE A 103 -3.79 -9.01 -5.99
N CYS A 104 -4.57 -8.28 -6.79
CA CYS A 104 -4.67 -6.82 -6.72
C CYS A 104 -5.30 -6.28 -5.42
N ASN A 105 -5.95 -7.15 -4.66
CA ASN A 105 -6.54 -6.83 -3.36
C ASN A 105 -5.61 -7.12 -2.17
N TRP A 106 -4.35 -7.50 -2.43
CA TRP A 106 -3.41 -7.93 -1.40
C TRP A 106 -2.09 -7.16 -1.48
N SER A 107 -1.47 -6.93 -0.31
CA SER A 107 -0.09 -6.43 -0.23
C SER A 107 0.94 -7.56 -0.36
N PHE A 108 2.19 -7.21 -0.70
CA PHE A 108 3.28 -8.19 -0.74
C PHE A 108 3.48 -8.89 0.62
N GLU A 109 3.34 -8.14 1.71
CA GLU A 109 3.49 -8.62 3.07
C GLU A 109 2.37 -9.58 3.44
N GLU A 110 1.12 -9.29 3.09
CA GLU A 110 0.00 -10.21 3.29
C GLU A 110 0.23 -11.52 2.53
N LEU A 111 0.62 -11.42 1.25
CA LEU A 111 0.91 -12.59 0.43
C LEU A 111 2.02 -13.44 1.06
N ARG A 112 3.10 -12.80 1.53
CA ARG A 112 4.20 -13.48 2.20
C ARG A 112 3.79 -14.10 3.54
N CYS A 113 3.02 -13.37 4.36
CA CYS A 113 2.59 -13.85 5.67
C CYS A 113 1.69 -15.08 5.55
N SER A 114 0.76 -15.08 4.60
CA SER A 114 -0.10 -16.23 4.34
C SER A 114 0.72 -17.44 3.87
N ALA A 115 1.63 -17.25 2.92
CA ALA A 115 2.52 -18.34 2.47
C ALA A 115 3.37 -18.91 3.62
N TYR A 116 3.81 -18.07 4.55
CA TYR A 116 4.57 -18.52 5.73
C TYR A 116 3.72 -19.24 6.76
N ALA A 117 2.46 -18.82 6.93
CA ALA A 117 1.51 -19.48 7.82
C ALA A 117 1.20 -20.91 7.36
N ASP A 118 1.16 -21.13 6.04
CA ASP A 118 0.96 -22.43 5.39
C ASP A 118 2.25 -23.27 5.25
N ASP A 119 3.39 -22.78 5.77
CA ASP A 119 4.73 -23.34 5.57
C ASP A 119 5.16 -23.49 4.09
N LYS A 120 4.51 -22.74 3.18
CA LYS A 120 4.85 -22.62 1.75
C LYS A 120 5.94 -21.58 1.53
N LYS A 121 7.03 -21.65 2.30
CA LYS A 121 8.18 -20.73 2.18
C LYS A 121 8.95 -20.92 0.88
N TYR A 122 8.94 -22.15 0.37
CA TYR A 122 9.65 -22.56 -0.83
C TYR A 122 8.66 -23.18 -1.80
N MET A 123 8.89 -22.99 -3.10
CA MET A 123 8.12 -23.74 -4.08
C MET A 123 8.40 -25.25 -3.92
N PRO A 124 7.36 -26.10 -3.87
CA PRO A 124 7.51 -27.53 -3.68
C PRO A 124 8.21 -28.22 -4.85
N VAL A 125 8.21 -27.59 -6.03
CA VAL A 125 8.88 -28.09 -7.23
C VAL A 125 9.78 -26.96 -7.75
N PRO A 126 11.07 -27.21 -8.01
CA PRO A 126 11.89 -26.28 -8.76
C PRO A 126 11.21 -26.07 -10.10
N VAL A 127 10.67 -24.86 -10.35
CA VAL A 127 10.24 -24.54 -11.70
C VAL A 127 11.50 -24.56 -12.52
N VAL A 128 11.63 -25.58 -13.36
CA VAL A 128 12.61 -25.58 -14.45
C VAL A 128 12.13 -24.50 -15.40
N HIS A 129 12.43 -23.25 -15.06
CA HIS A 129 12.33 -22.17 -16.01
C HIS A 129 13.25 -22.60 -17.14
N LYS A 130 12.68 -22.86 -18.32
CA LYS A 130 13.49 -22.75 -19.54
C LYS A 130 14.02 -21.33 -19.47
N VAL A 131 15.27 -21.20 -19.05
CA VAL A 131 16.00 -19.94 -19.14
C VAL A 131 15.92 -19.58 -20.61
N SER A 132 14.96 -18.71 -20.96
CA SER A 132 15.07 -17.96 -22.19
C SER A 132 16.47 -17.37 -22.14
N PRO A 133 17.30 -17.58 -23.18
CA PRO A 133 18.66 -17.07 -23.18
C PRO A 133 18.58 -15.62 -22.75
N ALA A 134 19.31 -15.28 -21.67
CA ALA A 134 19.32 -13.93 -21.15
C ALA A 134 19.57 -13.02 -22.35
N VAL A 135 18.57 -12.21 -22.70
CA VAL A 135 18.77 -11.18 -23.70
C VAL A 135 19.78 -10.26 -23.05
N ILE A 136 21.04 -10.38 -23.48
CA ILE A 136 22.05 -9.38 -23.23
C ILE A 136 21.51 -8.17 -23.98
N ILE A 137 20.80 -7.30 -23.26
CA ILE A 137 20.38 -6.02 -23.77
C ILE A 137 21.68 -5.24 -23.95
N ASP A 138 22.18 -5.18 -25.18
CA ASP A 138 23.26 -4.28 -25.55
C ASP A 138 22.81 -2.86 -25.17
N GLY A 139 23.44 -2.33 -24.12
CA GLY A 139 23.02 -1.15 -23.38
C GLY A 139 23.23 0.18 -24.11
N GLU A 140 23.01 0.25 -25.43
CA GLU A 140 23.31 1.46 -26.19
C GLU A 140 22.10 2.27 -26.65
N LYS A 141 20.85 1.78 -26.58
CA LYS A 141 19.70 2.55 -27.13
C LYS A 141 18.41 2.61 -26.31
N ASN A 142 18.20 1.72 -25.35
CA ASN A 142 17.04 1.82 -24.44
C ASN A 142 17.58 2.08 -23.03
N SER A 143 17.55 3.35 -22.61
CA SER A 143 17.80 3.69 -21.21
C SER A 143 16.58 3.23 -20.41
N ASP A 144 16.57 1.95 -20.02
CA ASP A 144 15.58 1.45 -19.08
C ASP A 144 15.77 2.18 -17.75
N PHE A 145 14.87 3.13 -17.48
CA PHE A 145 14.84 3.84 -16.21
C PHE A 145 14.18 2.93 -15.17
N LEU A 146 14.99 2.46 -14.23
CA LEU A 146 14.47 1.78 -13.05
C LEU A 146 13.99 2.85 -12.05
N ASP A 147 12.68 3.06 -11.96
CA ASP A 147 12.02 3.97 -11.00
C ASP A 147 12.00 3.40 -9.57
N CYS A 148 13.15 2.91 -9.13
CA CYS A 148 13.33 2.23 -7.86
C CYS A 148 14.52 2.85 -7.14
N ILE A 149 14.28 3.49 -5.98
CA ILE A 149 15.36 4.15 -5.23
C ILE A 149 16.47 3.17 -4.85
N SER A 150 16.15 1.91 -4.51
CA SER A 150 17.15 0.89 -4.21
C SER A 150 17.94 0.42 -5.44
N SER A 151 17.49 0.72 -6.67
CA SER A 151 18.27 0.50 -7.89
C SER A 151 19.35 1.57 -8.09
N MET A 152 19.26 2.72 -7.41
CA MET A 152 20.30 3.73 -7.46
C MET A 152 21.53 3.28 -6.64
N PRO A 153 22.77 3.44 -7.17
CA PRO A 153 23.99 2.98 -6.48
C PRO A 153 24.20 3.54 -5.07
N ALA A 154 23.66 4.73 -4.78
CA ALA A 154 23.73 5.36 -3.46
C ALA A 154 22.88 4.66 -2.37
N TYR A 155 21.86 3.89 -2.78
CA TYR A 155 20.86 3.29 -1.88
C TYR A 155 20.79 1.75 -1.96
N GLN A 156 21.51 1.14 -2.91
CA GLN A 156 21.49 -0.31 -3.20
C GLN A 156 21.87 -1.25 -2.03
N LYS A 157 22.33 -0.74 -0.89
CA LYS A 157 22.69 -1.57 0.28
C LYS A 157 21.56 -1.69 1.31
N HIS A 158 20.39 -1.12 1.02
CA HIS A 158 19.24 -1.13 1.93
C HIS A 158 17.94 -1.46 1.20
N SER A 159 17.02 -2.10 1.92
CA SER A 159 15.65 -2.30 1.43
C SER A 159 14.81 -1.03 1.54
N PHE A 160 13.64 -1.01 0.89
CA PHE A 160 12.70 0.12 0.98
C PHE A 160 12.28 0.42 2.42
N GLU A 161 12.06 -0.63 3.22
CA GLU A 161 11.64 -0.52 4.62
C GLU A 161 12.74 0.12 5.45
N GLU A 162 14.00 -0.26 5.23
CA GLU A 162 15.15 0.34 5.91
C GLU A 162 15.32 1.82 5.54
N LEU A 163 15.19 2.16 4.26
CA LEU A 163 15.24 3.54 3.78
C LEU A 163 14.08 4.38 4.33
N ARG A 164 12.87 3.81 4.39
CA ARG A 164 11.68 4.46 4.96
C ARG A 164 11.85 4.69 6.46
N LEU A 165 12.37 3.72 7.20
CA LEU A 165 12.67 3.88 8.63
C LEU A 165 13.73 4.95 8.86
N ALA A 166 14.76 5.01 8.03
CA ALA A 166 15.75 6.08 8.08
C ALA A 166 15.10 7.47 7.83
N TYR A 167 14.21 7.57 6.85
CA TYR A 167 13.49 8.82 6.57
C TYR A 167 12.64 9.27 7.76
N ILE A 168 11.79 8.40 8.29
CA ILE A 168 10.93 8.70 9.45
C ILE A 168 11.78 9.17 10.63
N ARG A 169 12.95 8.56 10.82
CA ARG A 169 13.83 8.86 11.93
C ARG A 169 14.57 10.19 11.81
N TYR A 170 14.93 10.58 10.59
CA TYR A 170 15.84 11.72 10.35
C TYR A 170 15.19 12.89 9.62
N GLY A 171 13.92 12.76 9.21
CA GLY A 171 13.19 13.79 8.47
C GLY A 171 13.75 14.06 7.07
N ARG A 172 14.65 13.20 6.56
CA ARG A 172 15.23 13.32 5.23
C ARG A 172 15.70 11.97 4.70
N GLN A 173 15.84 11.87 3.38
CA GLN A 173 16.44 10.71 2.73
C GLN A 173 17.93 10.63 3.10
N LEU A 174 18.39 9.43 3.46
CA LEU A 174 19.78 9.11 3.74
C LEU A 174 20.30 8.11 2.71
N THR A 175 21.55 8.29 2.28
CA THR A 175 22.27 7.30 1.47
C THR A 175 22.71 6.11 2.33
N SER A 176 23.07 5.00 1.69
CA SER A 176 23.57 3.81 2.38
C SER A 176 24.79 4.10 3.25
N ALA A 177 25.72 4.93 2.74
CA ALA A 177 26.92 5.32 3.49
C ALA A 177 26.57 6.11 4.76
N GLU A 178 25.59 7.02 4.69
CA GLU A 178 25.12 7.77 5.86
C GLU A 178 24.45 6.87 6.89
N ILE A 179 23.67 5.87 6.46
CA ILE A 179 23.03 4.92 7.37
C ILE A 179 24.08 4.08 8.11
N PHE A 180 25.06 3.52 7.40
CA PHE A 180 26.13 2.73 8.01
C PHE A 180 26.99 3.54 8.99
N SER A 181 27.42 4.75 8.61
CA SER A 181 28.25 5.60 9.48
C SER A 181 27.56 5.91 10.82
N ARG A 182 26.23 6.09 10.81
CA ARG A 182 25.43 6.34 12.01
C ARG A 182 25.19 5.10 12.84
N ALA A 183 24.99 3.94 12.20
CA ALA A 183 24.88 2.66 12.90
C ALA A 183 26.16 2.34 13.68
N GLN A 184 27.33 2.55 13.06
CA GLN A 184 28.63 2.34 13.71
C GLN A 184 28.87 3.29 14.89
N LYS A 185 28.39 4.54 14.81
CA LYS A 185 28.52 5.53 15.89
C LYS A 185 27.71 5.15 17.15
N ARG A 186 26.67 4.33 17.02
CA ARG A 186 25.86 3.85 18.15
C ARG A 186 26.47 2.69 18.91
N ILE A 187 27.35 1.92 18.28
CA ILE A 187 27.89 0.67 18.87
C ILE A 187 29.12 0.95 19.73
N ARG A 188 29.75 2.11 19.59
CA ARG A 188 30.87 2.49 20.46
C ARG A 188 30.33 3.20 21.70
N PRO A 189 30.36 2.56 22.89
CA PRO A 189 30.14 3.31 24.13
C PRO A 189 31.23 4.37 24.28
N ALA A 190 30.83 5.53 24.81
CA ALA A 190 31.75 6.61 25.18
C ALA A 190 32.66 6.18 26.33
#